data_AF-X6NH90-F1
#
_entry.id   AF-X6NH90-F1
#
_cell.length_a   1.000
_cell.length_b   1.000
_cell.length_c   1.000
_cell.angle_alpha   90.00
_cell.angle_beta   90.00
_cell.angle_gamma   90.00
#
_symmetry.space_group_name_H-M   'P 1'
#
loop_
_entity.id
_entity.type
_entity.pdbx_description
1 polymer ?
#
loop_
_entity_poly.entity_id
_entity_poly.type
_entity_poly.pdbx_seq_one_letter_code
_entity_poly.pdbx_strand_id
1 'polypeptide(L)'
;MATSAMSKGFFEFVKSIGEAKSKQEEDKIIGNELEVLKVKMAGKNVAPRQMREYLIRMVYVEMLGHDASFGHIHAVKLTRALKLVDKRVGYMACSLCLHKDHELMLLLVGGLQTDLQSQNQLE
;
A
#
# COMPACT_ATOMS: atom_id res chain seq x y z
N MET A 1 -0.77 24.50 3.18
CA MET A 1 -1.16 23.26 2.47
C MET A 1 0.05 22.72 1.73
N ALA A 2 0.76 21.76 2.33
CA ALA A 2 1.90 21.14 1.65
C ALA A 2 1.34 20.16 0.63
N THR A 3 1.51 20.47 -0.66
CA THR A 3 1.30 19.50 -1.73
C THR A 3 2.17 18.29 -1.41
N SER A 4 1.54 17.14 -1.20
CA SER A 4 2.21 15.88 -0.97
C SER A 4 3.04 15.54 -2.21
N ALA A 5 4.30 15.94 -2.22
CA ALA A 5 5.22 15.54 -3.28
C ALA A 5 5.21 14.01 -3.34
N MET A 6 4.71 13.47 -4.45
CA MET A 6 4.80 12.04 -4.73
C MET A 6 6.26 11.61 -4.57
N SER A 7 6.50 10.41 -4.02
CA SER A 7 7.85 9.90 -3.95
C SER A 7 8.46 9.87 -5.35
N LYS A 8 9.71 10.30 -5.49
CA LYS A 8 10.41 10.30 -6.79
C LYS A 8 10.36 8.91 -7.43
N GLY A 9 10.54 7.86 -6.62
CA GLY A 9 10.52 6.50 -7.13
C GLY A 9 9.13 6.00 -7.55
N PHE A 10 8.03 6.48 -6.95
CA PHE A 10 6.70 6.17 -7.48
C PHE A 10 6.46 6.87 -8.81
N PHE A 11 6.86 8.13 -8.93
CA PHE A 11 6.75 8.88 -10.18
C PHE A 11 7.56 8.22 -11.31
N GLU A 12 8.80 7.82 -11.03
CA GLU A 12 9.64 7.10 -11.99
C GLU A 12 9.02 5.77 -12.40
N PHE A 13 8.47 5.01 -11.45
CA PHE A 13 7.79 3.74 -11.75
C PHE A 13 6.57 3.91 -12.67
N VAL A 14 5.67 4.84 -12.34
CA VAL A 14 4.49 5.14 -13.18
C VAL A 14 4.92 5.64 -14.55
N LYS A 15 5.96 6.48 -14.62
CA LYS A 15 6.51 6.95 -15.88
C LYS A 15 7.06 5.80 -16.73
N SER A 16 7.84 4.89 -16.15
CA SER A 16 8.37 3.73 -16.86
C SER A 16 7.27 2.83 -17.42
N ILE A 17 6.18 2.64 -16.68
CA ILE A 17 5.00 1.91 -17.19
C ILE A 17 4.34 2.67 -18.35
N GLY A 18 4.16 3.99 -18.22
CA GLY A 18 3.55 4.82 -19.27
C GLY A 18 4.40 4.93 -20.55
N GLU A 19 5.71 4.74 -20.46
CA GLU A 19 6.65 4.74 -21.61
C GLU A 19 6.85 3.35 -22.22
N ALA A 20 6.28 2.30 -21.64
CA ALA A 20 6.39 0.93 -22.15
C ALA A 20 5.72 0.80 -23.53
N LYS A 21 6.41 0.14 -24.46
CA LYS A 21 5.96 0.02 -25.86
C LYS A 21 5.17 -1.26 -26.14
N SER A 22 5.13 -2.17 -25.18
CA SER A 22 4.46 -3.46 -25.30
C SER A 22 3.99 -3.97 -23.95
N LYS A 23 2.98 -4.83 -23.93
CA LYS A 23 2.50 -5.44 -22.69
C LYS A 23 3.58 -6.28 -22.01
N GLN A 24 4.44 -6.94 -22.78
CA GLN A 24 5.57 -7.71 -22.26
C GLN A 24 6.60 -6.83 -21.54
N GLU A 25 6.84 -5.61 -22.03
CA GLU A 25 7.72 -4.65 -21.37
C GLU A 25 7.10 -4.12 -20.08
N GLU A 26 5.80 -3.80 -20.11
CA GLU A 26 5.02 -3.42 -18.93
C GLU A 26 5.09 -4.51 -17.84
N ASP A 27 4.80 -5.76 -18.21
CA ASP A 27 4.83 -6.91 -17.30
C ASP A 27 6.22 -7.13 -16.69
N LYS A 28 7.29 -6.89 -17.47
CA LYS A 28 8.67 -6.97 -16.98
C LYS A 28 8.98 -5.87 -15.96
N ILE A 29 8.53 -4.64 -16.21
CA ILE A 29 8.71 -3.52 -15.28
C ILE A 29 7.96 -3.80 -13.97
N ILE A 30 6.71 -4.25 -14.06
CA ILE A 30 5.88 -4.59 -12.90
C ILE A 30 6.48 -5.76 -12.12
N GLY A 31 6.93 -6.82 -12.81
CA GLY A 31 7.59 -7.97 -12.18
C GLY A 31 8.84 -7.58 -11.38
N ASN A 32 9.66 -6.68 -11.92
CA ASN A 32 10.83 -6.16 -11.20
C ASN A 32 10.42 -5.35 -9.97
N GLU A 33 9.40 -4.50 -10.08
CA GLU A 33 8.91 -3.71 -8.94
C GLU A 33 8.32 -4.61 -7.84
N LEU A 34 7.60 -5.68 -8.20
CA LEU A 34 7.07 -6.66 -7.25
C LEU A 34 8.18 -7.30 -6.42
N GLU A 35 9.27 -7.75 -7.03
CA GLU A 35 10.41 -8.33 -6.31
C GLU A 35 11.09 -7.30 -5.39
N VAL A 36 11.25 -6.06 -5.85
CA VAL A 36 11.78 -4.97 -5.03
C VAL A 36 10.88 -4.70 -3.82
N LEU A 37 9.56 -4.65 -4.02
CA LEU A 37 8.59 -4.41 -2.95
C LEU A 37 8.59 -5.55 -1.94
N LYS A 38 8.61 -6.82 -2.37
CA LYS A 38 8.71 -7.99 -1.48
C LYS A 38 9.91 -7.88 -0.54
N VAL A 39 11.10 -7.60 -1.09
CA VAL A 39 12.33 -7.49 -0.30
C VAL A 39 12.26 -6.29 0.66
N LYS A 40 11.81 -5.12 0.17
CA LYS A 40 11.76 -3.90 0.98
C LYS A 40 10.73 -3.99 2.10
N MET A 41 9.55 -4.56 1.85
CA MET A 41 8.48 -4.67 2.85
C MET A 41 8.78 -5.74 3.90
N ALA A 42 9.54 -6.79 3.55
CA ALA A 42 10.02 -7.80 4.49
C ALA A 42 11.13 -7.31 5.45
N GLY A 43 11.67 -6.11 5.23
CA GLY A 43 12.71 -5.54 6.08
C GLY A 43 12.25 -5.36 7.53
N LYS A 44 13.12 -5.67 8.50
CA LYS A 44 12.79 -5.62 9.94
C LYS A 44 12.46 -4.21 10.47
N ASN A 45 13.04 -3.16 9.88
CA ASN A 45 12.94 -1.79 10.37
C ASN A 45 12.50 -0.80 9.27
N VAL A 46 11.41 -1.10 8.57
CA VAL A 46 10.85 -0.17 7.58
C VAL A 46 10.10 0.95 8.29
N ALA A 47 10.49 2.20 8.03
CA ALA A 47 9.79 3.34 8.62
C ALA A 47 8.34 3.42 8.10
N PRO A 48 7.34 3.83 8.91
CA PRO A 48 5.94 3.94 8.47
C PRO A 48 5.76 4.78 7.20
N ARG A 49 6.55 5.86 7.06
CA ARG A 49 6.59 6.69 5.86
C ARG A 49 7.00 5.92 4.59
N GLN A 50 7.98 5.03 4.69
CA GLN A 50 8.44 4.20 3.58
C GLN A 50 7.43 3.09 3.28
N MET A 51 6.89 2.46 4.33
CA MET A 51 5.84 1.45 4.19
C MET A 51 4.62 2.01 3.46
N ARG A 52 4.22 3.24 3.79
CA ARG A 52 3.15 3.97 3.09
C ARG A 52 3.44 4.13 1.60
N GLU A 53 4.68 4.49 1.25
CA GLU A 53 5.09 4.61 -0.14
C GLU A 53 5.00 3.25 -0.86
N TYR A 54 5.51 2.19 -0.25
CA TYR A 54 5.47 0.84 -0.81
C TYR A 54 4.04 0.33 -1.01
N LEU A 55 3.14 0.60 -0.06
CA LEU A 55 1.72 0.25 -0.20
C LEU A 55 1.04 1.00 -1.35
N ILE A 56 1.37 2.26 -1.59
CA ILE A 56 0.82 3.00 -2.74
C ILE A 56 1.27 2.35 -4.06
N ARG A 57 2.54 1.94 -4.16
CA ARG A 57 3.04 1.24 -5.35
C ARG A 57 2.38 -0.13 -5.51
N MET A 58 2.22 -0.88 -4.41
CA MET A 58 1.54 -2.17 -4.38
C MET A 58 0.09 -2.05 -4.87
N VAL A 59 -0.67 -1.07 -4.37
CA VAL A 59 -2.04 -0.80 -4.82
C VAL A 59 -2.08 -0.51 -6.33
N TYR A 60 -1.11 0.27 -6.84
CA TYR A 60 -1.03 0.56 -8.27
C TYR A 60 -0.77 -0.71 -9.11
N VAL A 61 0.09 -1.60 -8.62
CA VAL A 61 0.36 -2.90 -9.27
C VAL A 61 -0.90 -3.78 -9.29
N GLU A 62 -1.68 -3.82 -8.21
CA GLU A 62 -2.95 -4.56 -8.18
C GLU A 62 -4.01 -3.95 -9.10
N MET A 63 -4.07 -2.63 -9.22
CA MET A 63 -4.96 -1.95 -10.17
C MET A 63 -4.65 -2.34 -11.62
N LEU A 64 -3.40 -2.69 -11.93
CA LEU A 64 -2.97 -3.20 -13.23
C LEU A 64 -3.24 -4.71 -13.40
N GLY A 65 -3.79 -5.37 -12.38
CA GLY A 65 -4.21 -6.77 -12.40
C GLY A 65 -3.14 -7.79 -11.96
N HIS A 66 -2.07 -7.35 -11.30
CA HIS A 66 -1.01 -8.23 -10.82
C HIS A 66 -1.15 -8.51 -9.31
N ASP A 67 -0.88 -9.75 -8.89
CA ASP A 67 -0.97 -10.15 -7.49
C ASP A 67 0.16 -9.54 -6.64
N ALA A 68 -0.23 -8.77 -5.62
CA ALA A 68 0.67 -8.21 -4.62
C ALA A 68 0.24 -8.53 -3.17
N SER A 69 -0.45 -9.66 -2.99
CA SER A 69 -1.02 -10.13 -1.72
C SER A 69 -0.04 -10.17 -0.53
N PHE A 70 1.27 -10.31 -0.78
CA PHE A 70 2.31 -10.23 0.25
C PHE A 70 2.27 -8.91 1.06
N GLY A 71 1.77 -7.83 0.46
CA GLY A 71 1.68 -6.51 1.10
C GLY A 71 0.40 -6.30 1.93
N HIS A 72 -0.61 -7.15 1.81
CA HIS A 72 -1.91 -6.99 2.48
C HIS A 72 -1.80 -6.89 4.01
N ILE A 73 -0.98 -7.76 4.62
CA ILE A 73 -0.76 -7.73 6.07
C ILE A 73 -0.12 -6.41 6.52
N HIS A 74 0.71 -5.80 5.67
CA HIS A 74 1.33 -4.51 5.96
C HIS A 74 0.32 -3.36 5.87
N ALA A 75 -0.63 -3.43 4.93
CA ALA A 75 -1.75 -2.48 4.86
C ALA A 75 -2.58 -2.51 6.15
N VAL A 76 -2.96 -3.70 6.61
CA VAL A 76 -3.72 -3.88 7.85
C VAL A 76 -2.93 -3.39 9.05
N LYS A 77 -1.63 -3.69 9.16
CA LYS A 77 -0.78 -3.15 10.23
C LYS A 77 -0.74 -1.62 10.22
N LEU A 78 -0.75 -0.99 9.04
CA LEU A 78 -0.69 0.46 8.91
C LEU A 78 -2.00 1.15 9.36
N THR A 79 -3.15 0.46 9.35
CA THR A 79 -4.41 0.98 9.92
C THR A 79 -4.29 1.31 11.40
N ARG A 80 -3.39 0.63 12.12
CA ARG A 80 -3.15 0.83 13.55
C ARG A 80 -2.03 1.83 13.84
N ALA A 81 -1.58 2.58 12.84
CA ALA A 81 -0.55 3.59 13.01
C ALA A 81 -1.09 4.82 13.78
N LEU A 82 -0.25 5.41 14.63
CA LEU A 82 -0.59 6.63 15.39
C LEU A 82 -0.79 7.87 14.51
N LYS A 83 -0.19 7.89 13.32
CA LYS A 83 -0.30 9.03 12.41
C LYS A 83 -1.49 8.81 11.47
N LEU A 84 -2.41 9.77 11.45
CA LEU A 84 -3.61 9.71 10.61
C LEU A 84 -3.31 9.50 9.12
N VAL A 85 -2.24 10.09 8.59
CA VAL A 85 -1.85 9.92 7.18
C VAL A 85 -1.44 8.48 6.87
N ASP A 86 -0.80 7.80 7.81
CA ASP A 86 -0.41 6.39 7.66
C ASP A 86 -1.67 5.50 7.75
N LYS A 87 -2.50 5.74 8.77
CA LYS A 87 -3.79 5.06 8.97
C LYS A 87 -4.71 5.15 7.76
N ARG A 88 -4.87 6.35 7.17
CA ARG A 88 -5.67 6.59 5.95
C ARG A 88 -5.19 5.76 4.76
N VAL A 89 -3.87 5.67 4.54
CA VAL A 89 -3.34 4.84 3.45
C VAL A 89 -3.54 3.36 3.75
N GLY A 90 -3.39 2.94 5.01
CA GLY A 90 -3.71 1.58 5.43
C GLY A 90 -5.16 1.20 5.11
N TYR A 91 -6.12 2.04 5.52
CA TYR A 91 -7.54 1.80 5.24
C TYR A 91 -7.86 1.83 3.76
N MET A 92 -7.30 2.79 3.01
CA MET A 92 -7.49 2.86 1.56
C MET A 92 -6.97 1.60 0.86
N ALA A 93 -5.75 1.16 1.18
CA ALA A 93 -5.17 -0.05 0.61
C ALA A 93 -6.00 -1.29 0.97
N CYS A 94 -6.44 -1.43 2.22
CA CYS A 94 -7.30 -2.53 2.64
C CYS A 94 -8.62 -2.55 1.86
N SER A 95 -9.28 -1.40 1.70
CA SER A 95 -10.56 -1.30 0.98
C SER A 95 -10.45 -1.61 -0.51
N LEU A 96 -9.28 -1.41 -1.11
CA LEU A 96 -9.04 -1.69 -2.53
C LEU A 96 -8.60 -3.13 -2.80
N CYS A 97 -7.80 -3.70 -1.88
CA CYS A 97 -7.12 -4.99 -2.10
C CYS A 97 -7.81 -6.17 -1.40
N LEU A 98 -8.51 -5.95 -0.27
CA LEU A 98 -9.10 -7.05 0.50
C LEU A 98 -10.54 -7.34 0.06
N HIS A 99 -10.76 -8.53 -0.50
CA HIS A 99 -12.10 -9.10 -0.67
C HIS A 99 -12.79 -9.38 0.67
N LYS A 100 -14.13 -9.41 0.66
CA LYS A 100 -14.98 -9.62 1.86
C LYS A 100 -14.67 -10.88 2.67
N ASP A 101 -14.16 -11.92 2.02
CA ASP A 101 -13.87 -13.22 2.63
C ASP A 101 -12.38 -13.37 2.99
N HIS A 102 -11.59 -12.28 2.97
CA HIS A 102 -10.17 -12.34 3.33
C HIS A 102 -9.98 -12.69 4.81
N GLU A 103 -9.02 -13.57 5.10
CA GLU A 103 -8.60 -13.92 6.47
C GLU A 103 -8.22 -12.70 7.34
N LEU A 104 -7.78 -11.61 6.70
CA LEU A 104 -7.34 -10.40 7.39
C LEU A 104 -8.51 -9.46 7.74
N MET A 105 -9.73 -9.75 7.26
CA MET A 105 -10.90 -8.91 7.53
C MET A 105 -11.18 -8.79 9.03
N LEU A 106 -10.99 -9.86 9.80
CA LEU A 106 -11.14 -9.81 11.26
C LEU A 106 -10.17 -8.81 11.90
N LEU A 107 -8.92 -8.75 11.42
CA LEU A 107 -7.91 -7.82 11.92
C LEU A 107 -8.22 -6.37 11.57
N LEU A 108 -8.72 -6.14 10.34
CA LEU A 108 -9.18 -4.84 9.86
C LEU A 108 -10.36 -4.33 10.68
N VAL A 109 -11.39 -5.16 10.87
CA VAL A 109 -12.58 -4.81 11.67
C VAL A 109 -12.18 -4.49 13.11
N GLY A 110 -11.27 -5.27 13.71
CA GLY A 110 -10.75 -4.97 15.04
C GLY A 110 -9.99 -3.63 15.12
N GLY A 111 -9.27 -3.26 14.06
CA GLY A 111 -8.65 -1.93 13.96
C GLY A 111 -9.70 -0.82 13.89
N LEU A 112 -10.69 -0.99 13.02
CA LEU A 112 -11.77 -0.02 12.82
C LEU A 112 -12.60 0.19 14.09
N GLN A 113 -12.92 -0.87 14.82
CA GLN A 113 -13.63 -0.77 16.10
C GLN A 113 -12.83 0.01 17.14
N THR A 114 -11.51 -0.20 17.18
CA THR A 114 -10.61 0.54 18.09
C THR A 114 -10.62 2.03 17.77
N ASP A 115 -10.56 2.37 16.49
CA ASP A 115 -10.58 3.76 16.02
C ASP A 115 -11.94 4.43 16.31
N LEU A 116 -13.06 3.74 16.10
CA LEU A 116 -14.39 4.26 16.42
C LEU A 116 -14.62 4.48 17.93
N GLN A 117 -13.91 3.75 18.78
CA GLN A 117 -13.96 3.93 20.24
C GLN A 117 -13.05 5.06 20.72
N SER A 118 -12.18 5.60 19.85
CA SER A 118 -11.29 6.69 20.20
C SER A 118 -12.07 7.97 20.47
N GLN A 119 -11.66 8.72 21.50
CA GLN A 119 -12.18 10.07 21.75
C GLN A 119 -11.59 11.11 20.77
N ASN A 120 -10.59 10.72 19.98
CA ASN A 120 -10.00 11.56 18.96
C ASN A 120 -10.91 11.59 17.72
N GLN A 121 -11.69 12.66 17.56
CA GLN A 121 -12.62 12.81 16.42
C GLN A 121 -11.93 12.92 15.05
N LEU A 122 -10.61 13.02 15.00
CA LEU A 122 -9.85 13.04 13.75
C LEU A 122 -9.39 11.64 13.32
N GLU A 123 -9.52 10.62 14.17
CA GLU A 123 -9.20 9.22 13.84
C GLU A 123 -10.28 8.51 13.05
#